data_AF-A0A7C7G6U8-F1
#
_entry.id   AF-A0A7C7G6U8-F1
#
_cell.length_a   1.000
_cell.length_b   1.000
_cell.length_c   1.000
_cell.angle_alpha   90.00
_cell.angle_beta   90.00
_cell.angle_gamma   90.00
#
_symmetry.space_group_name_H-M   'P 1'
#
loop_
_entity.id
_entity.type
_entity.pdbx_description
1 polymer ?
#
loop_
_entity_poly.entity_id
_entity_poly.type
_entity_poly.pdbx_seq_one_letter_code
_entity_poly.pdbx_strand_id
1 'polypeptide(L)'
;MKKIVANTIILISFLVTSPVIAQVSIKDSAVATFMVRVSYSYNWPGGDLVNRFGDNSTVGGSFGIKLKSNLQINLLYNYIFGRSVKEYEILDGLRTEDGFIITEAGTPSETDMFERGYSLFLTAGVVVPKIPLTKIKLSLNPNSGFVFSIGPGFLQHKIRIESDAAPLRGAYKKGYDRLSNGIAIMESFGYLFLSNK
;
A
#
# COMPACT_ATOMS: atom_id res chain seq x y z
N MET A 1 -60.40 24.87 -56.63
CA MET A 1 -59.69 23.62 -56.28
C MET A 1 -58.21 23.93 -56.06
N LYS A 2 -57.68 23.54 -54.89
CA LYS A 2 -56.25 23.30 -54.55
C LYS A 2 -55.35 24.56 -54.63
N LYS A 3 -54.67 24.99 -53.56
CA LYS A 3 -53.69 24.23 -52.78
C LYS A 3 -53.64 24.72 -51.33
N ILE A 4 -54.29 23.97 -50.44
CA ILE A 4 -54.01 23.95 -49.00
C ILE A 4 -52.82 23.00 -48.82
N VAL A 5 -51.57 23.43 -49.05
CA VAL A 5 -50.39 22.63 -48.66
C VAL A 5 -49.17 23.56 -48.52
N ALA A 6 -49.15 24.38 -47.48
CA ALA A 6 -47.90 25.08 -47.10
C ALA A 6 -47.67 25.10 -45.57
N ASN A 7 -48.40 24.25 -44.84
CA ASN A 7 -48.23 24.05 -43.40
C ASN A 7 -47.78 22.60 -43.15
N THR A 8 -46.63 22.17 -43.69
CA THR A 8 -46.08 20.86 -43.32
C THR A 8 -44.58 20.70 -43.63
N ILE A 9 -43.74 21.69 -43.35
CA ILE A 9 -42.27 21.47 -43.24
C ILE A 9 -41.74 22.08 -41.93
N ILE A 10 -42.49 21.88 -40.84
CA ILE A 10 -41.99 22.07 -39.47
C ILE A 10 -42.45 20.84 -38.68
N LEU A 11 -42.05 19.65 -39.13
CA LEU A 11 -42.35 18.42 -38.42
C LEU A 11 -41.41 17.30 -38.88
N ILE A 12 -40.10 17.41 -38.60
CA ILE A 12 -39.12 16.31 -38.41
C ILE A 12 -37.90 16.92 -37.66
N SER A 13 -38.10 17.59 -36.51
CA SER A 13 -37.02 17.70 -35.50
C SER A 13 -37.22 16.68 -34.36
N PHE A 14 -37.95 15.61 -34.67
CA PHE A 14 -38.17 14.52 -33.75
C PHE A 14 -36.84 13.78 -33.50
N LEU A 15 -36.27 14.10 -32.35
CA LEU A 15 -35.78 13.10 -31.41
C LEU A 15 -34.67 12.18 -31.91
N VAL A 16 -33.52 12.78 -32.22
CA VAL A 16 -32.25 12.16 -31.82
C VAL A 16 -31.87 12.77 -30.47
N THR A 17 -32.62 12.42 -29.41
CA THR A 17 -32.18 12.66 -28.04
C THR A 17 -31.10 11.63 -27.72
N SER A 18 -29.88 11.87 -28.19
CA SER A 18 -28.71 11.21 -27.62
C SER A 18 -28.70 11.49 -26.11
N PRO A 19 -28.39 10.53 -25.24
CA PRO A 19 -28.20 10.83 -23.82
C PRO A 19 -27.04 11.81 -23.71
N VAL A 20 -27.36 13.08 -23.49
CA VAL A 20 -26.38 14.11 -23.17
C VAL A 20 -25.77 13.70 -21.83
N ILE A 21 -24.54 13.21 -21.87
CA ILE A 21 -23.73 13.04 -20.67
C ILE A 21 -23.39 14.46 -20.20
N ALA A 22 -24.21 15.00 -19.30
CA ALA A 22 -23.98 16.30 -18.71
C ALA A 22 -22.65 16.32 -17.94
N GLN A 23 -22.05 17.51 -17.81
CA GLN A 23 -20.82 17.70 -17.05
C GLN A 23 -21.04 17.31 -15.59
N VAL A 24 -20.28 16.32 -15.11
CA VAL A 24 -20.35 15.89 -13.71
C VAL A 24 -19.51 16.84 -12.86
N SER A 25 -20.17 17.61 -12.00
CA SER A 25 -19.49 18.43 -10.98
C SER A 25 -18.86 17.55 -9.91
N ILE A 26 -17.53 17.60 -9.79
CA ILE A 26 -16.76 16.88 -8.75
C ILE A 26 -17.17 17.30 -7.33
N LYS A 27 -17.70 18.52 -7.19
CA LYS A 27 -18.19 19.06 -5.90
C LYS A 27 -19.43 18.33 -5.40
N ASP A 28 -20.31 17.92 -6.32
CA ASP A 28 -21.66 17.47 -5.97
C ASP A 28 -21.87 15.98 -6.24
N SER A 29 -20.97 15.35 -7.01
CA SER A 29 -21.08 13.96 -7.41
C SER A 29 -19.85 13.14 -7.04
N ALA A 30 -20.07 11.87 -6.67
CA ALA A 30 -19.00 10.90 -6.54
C ALA A 30 -18.51 10.46 -7.93
N VAL A 31 -17.21 10.58 -8.19
CA VAL A 31 -16.59 10.30 -9.49
C VAL A 31 -15.62 9.13 -9.37
N ALA A 32 -15.55 8.33 -10.44
CA ALA A 32 -14.54 7.29 -10.53
C ALA A 32 -13.16 7.93 -10.76
N THR A 33 -12.19 7.60 -9.92
CA THR A 33 -10.88 8.28 -9.89
C THR A 33 -9.77 7.25 -9.80
N PHE A 34 -8.80 7.31 -10.72
CA PHE A 34 -7.55 6.58 -10.59
C PHE A 34 -6.64 7.26 -9.58
N MET A 35 -6.02 6.48 -8.71
CA MET A 35 -5.17 6.98 -7.64
C MET A 35 -3.79 6.35 -7.74
N VAL A 36 -2.77 7.20 -7.80
CA VAL A 36 -1.37 6.83 -7.59
C VAL A 36 -0.94 7.50 -6.29
N ARG A 37 -0.34 6.75 -5.37
CA ARG A 37 0.18 7.28 -4.11
C ARG A 37 1.58 6.76 -3.87
N VAL A 38 2.39 7.58 -3.21
CA VAL A 38 3.64 7.18 -2.57
C VAL A 38 3.39 7.22 -1.07
N SER A 39 3.95 6.25 -0.35
CA SER A 39 3.75 6.11 1.10
C SER A 39 5.07 5.89 1.82
N TYR A 40 5.15 6.44 3.03
CA TYR A 40 6.16 6.13 4.01
C TYR A 40 5.45 5.78 5.32
N SER A 41 5.91 4.75 6.02
CA SER A 41 5.40 4.40 7.34
C SER A 41 6.52 3.99 8.28
N TYR A 42 6.31 4.23 9.56
CA TYR A 42 7.08 3.68 10.66
C TYR A 42 6.21 2.60 11.32
N ASN A 43 6.77 1.41 11.53
CA ASN A 43 6.02 0.26 11.99
C ASN A 43 6.66 -0.35 13.23
N TRP A 44 5.80 -0.77 14.15
CA TRP A 44 6.18 -1.53 15.34
C TRP A 44 5.88 -3.02 15.10
N PRO A 45 6.84 -3.93 15.33
CA PRO A 45 6.57 -5.35 15.25
C PRO A 45 5.61 -5.79 16.37
N GLY A 46 4.82 -6.82 16.09
CA GLY A 46 3.91 -7.45 17.06
C GLY A 46 4.03 -8.98 17.04
N GLY A 47 3.52 -9.64 18.08
CA GLY A 47 3.59 -11.10 18.21
C GLY A 47 5.03 -11.62 18.11
N ASP A 48 5.25 -12.67 17.32
CA ASP A 48 6.55 -13.31 17.17
C ASP A 48 7.62 -12.42 16.53
N LEU A 49 7.22 -11.39 15.75
CA LEU A 49 8.18 -10.46 15.13
C LEU A 49 8.94 -9.63 16.18
N VAL A 50 8.37 -9.39 17.37
CA VAL A 50 9.00 -8.58 18.43
C VAL A 50 10.30 -9.20 18.93
N ASN A 51 10.39 -10.53 18.89
CA ASN A 51 11.57 -11.28 19.32
C ASN A 51 12.66 -11.31 18.25
N ARG A 52 12.31 -11.04 16.98
CA ARG A 52 13.22 -11.15 15.82
C ARG A 52 13.73 -9.79 15.38
N PHE A 53 12.85 -8.79 15.38
CA PHE A 53 13.10 -7.43 14.88
C PHE A 53 12.69 -6.38 15.91
N GLY A 54 13.34 -5.22 15.83
CA GLY A 54 12.83 -3.99 16.44
C GLY A 54 11.97 -3.22 15.44
N ASP A 55 11.77 -1.95 15.73
CA ASP A 55 10.98 -1.07 14.87
C ASP A 55 11.62 -0.94 13.48
N ASN A 56 10.77 -0.82 12.47
CA ASN A 56 11.19 -0.69 11.08
C ASN A 56 10.43 0.41 10.35
N SER A 57 10.89 0.72 9.15
CA SER A 57 10.25 1.68 8.27
C SER A 57 9.96 1.05 6.92
N THR A 58 8.94 1.57 6.27
CA THR A 58 8.50 1.11 4.97
C THR A 58 8.38 2.29 4.03
N VAL A 59 8.87 2.10 2.80
CA VAL A 59 8.59 3.01 1.68
C VAL A 59 7.85 2.22 0.60
N GLY A 60 6.84 2.82 0.00
CA GLY A 60 6.00 2.11 -0.93
C GLY A 60 5.24 3.00 -1.88
N GLY A 61 4.49 2.34 -2.74
CA GLY A 61 3.58 2.97 -3.67
C GLY A 61 2.30 2.17 -3.76
N SER A 62 1.23 2.85 -4.15
CA SER A 62 -0.03 2.20 -4.45
C SER A 62 -0.66 2.75 -5.70
N PHE A 63 -1.27 1.84 -6.45
CA PHE A 63 -2.08 2.16 -7.61
C PHE A 63 -3.48 1.59 -7.40
N GLY A 64 -4.52 2.36 -7.70
CA GLY A 64 -5.88 1.91 -7.47
C GLY A 64 -6.92 2.73 -8.18
N ILE A 65 -8.16 2.31 -8.01
CA ILE A 65 -9.34 3.01 -8.52
C ILE A 65 -10.35 3.16 -7.40
N LYS A 66 -10.88 4.37 -7.27
CA LYS A 66 -12.10 4.66 -6.52
C LYS A 66 -13.25 4.69 -7.51
N LEU A 67 -14.35 4.03 -7.21
CA LEU A 67 -15.58 4.03 -8.01
C LEU A 67 -16.53 5.14 -7.57
N LYS A 68 -17.58 5.38 -8.38
CA LYS A 68 -18.68 6.29 -8.03
C LYS A 68 -19.46 5.85 -6.79
N SER A 69 -19.43 4.56 -6.46
CA SER A 69 -20.00 4.01 -5.22
C SER A 69 -19.16 4.31 -3.97
N ASN A 70 -18.04 5.03 -4.10
CA ASN A 70 -17.04 5.22 -3.06
C ASN A 70 -16.31 3.94 -2.59
N LEU A 71 -16.57 2.80 -3.23
CA LEU A 71 -15.70 1.64 -3.13
C LEU A 71 -14.36 1.96 -3.80
N GLN A 72 -13.27 1.57 -3.17
CA GLN A 72 -11.92 1.65 -3.73
C GLN A 72 -11.26 0.29 -3.73
N ILE A 73 -10.46 0.04 -4.77
CA ILE A 73 -9.59 -1.12 -4.88
C ILE A 73 -8.18 -0.62 -5.13
N ASN A 74 -7.21 -1.11 -4.38
CA ASN A 74 -5.82 -0.66 -4.47
C ASN A 74 -4.86 -1.85 -4.47
N LEU A 75 -3.86 -1.79 -5.32
CA LEU A 75 -2.66 -2.61 -5.26
C LEU A 75 -1.56 -1.80 -4.55
N LEU A 76 -0.98 -2.34 -3.49
CA LEU A 76 0.05 -1.69 -2.68
C LEU A 76 1.33 -2.52 -2.72
N TYR A 77 2.45 -1.88 -3.02
CA TYR A 77 3.76 -2.48 -2.96
C TYR A 77 4.66 -1.68 -2.01
N ASN A 78 5.36 -2.39 -1.15
CA ASN A 78 6.10 -1.81 -0.04
C ASN A 78 7.47 -2.48 0.08
N TYR A 79 8.49 -1.69 0.40
CA TYR A 79 9.81 -2.12 0.80
C TYR A 79 10.04 -1.81 2.27
N ILE A 80 10.38 -2.85 3.03
CA ILE A 80 10.61 -2.81 4.48
C ILE A 80 12.10 -2.74 4.75
N PHE A 81 12.50 -1.85 5.66
CA PHE A 81 13.87 -1.70 6.10
C PHE A 81 13.94 -1.32 7.59
N GLY A 82 14.82 -1.99 8.33
CA GLY A 82 15.12 -1.69 9.73
C GLY A 82 16.58 -1.97 10.06
N ARG A 83 17.10 -1.35 11.14
CA ARG A 83 18.46 -1.60 11.65
C ARG A 83 18.47 -2.42 12.94
N SER A 84 17.35 -2.47 13.66
CA SER A 84 17.27 -3.24 14.90
C SER A 84 16.89 -4.68 14.60
N VAL A 85 17.87 -5.58 14.56
CA VAL A 85 17.65 -7.04 14.58
C VAL A 85 17.93 -7.53 15.99
N LYS A 86 17.09 -8.43 16.52
CA LYS A 86 17.24 -8.98 17.88
C LYS A 86 17.68 -10.45 17.88
N GLU A 87 17.57 -11.12 16.74
CA GLU A 87 17.94 -12.52 16.56
C GLU A 87 19.46 -12.69 16.37
N TYR A 88 20.29 -12.27 17.34
CA TYR A 88 21.76 -12.36 17.26
C TYR A 88 22.31 -13.78 17.37
N GLU A 89 21.58 -14.65 18.05
CA GLU A 89 21.95 -16.05 18.32
C GLU A 89 22.17 -16.86 17.05
N ILE A 90 21.65 -16.40 15.90
CA ILE A 90 21.88 -17.05 14.60
C ILE A 90 23.35 -17.10 14.22
N LEU A 91 24.19 -16.22 14.79
CA LEU A 91 25.62 -16.14 14.50
C LEU A 91 26.49 -16.81 15.57
N ASP A 92 25.91 -17.39 16.62
CA ASP A 92 26.69 -17.90 17.76
C ASP A 92 27.65 -19.02 17.36
N GLY A 93 27.28 -19.87 16.39
CA GLY A 93 28.18 -20.90 15.85
C GLY A 93 29.39 -20.36 15.08
N LEU A 94 29.42 -19.07 14.77
CA LEU A 94 30.52 -18.38 14.09
C LEU A 94 31.32 -17.45 15.02
N ARG A 95 30.86 -17.26 16.26
CA ARG A 95 31.47 -16.37 17.23
C ARG A 95 32.54 -17.11 18.04
N THR A 96 33.62 -16.41 18.36
CA THR A 96 34.60 -16.85 19.35
C THR A 96 34.02 -16.75 20.77
N GLU A 97 34.72 -17.31 21.76
CA GLU A 97 34.39 -17.13 23.18
C GLU A 97 34.36 -15.64 23.59
N ASP A 98 35.18 -14.82 22.92
CA ASP A 98 35.22 -13.36 23.10
C ASP A 98 34.09 -12.61 22.36
N GLY A 99 33.23 -13.31 21.61
CA GLY A 99 32.03 -12.76 20.98
C GLY A 99 32.21 -12.17 19.57
N PHE A 100 33.39 -12.29 18.97
CA PHE A 100 33.69 -11.76 17.64
C PHE A 100 33.66 -12.85 16.56
N ILE A 101 33.41 -12.45 15.30
CA ILE A 101 33.54 -13.34 14.15
C ILE A 101 34.88 -13.05 13.47
N ILE A 102 35.66 -14.08 13.12
CA ILE A 102 37.01 -13.91 12.55
C ILE A 102 36.92 -13.80 11.01
N THR A 103 37.66 -12.84 10.44
CA THR A 103 37.80 -12.65 8.99
C THR A 103 38.83 -13.61 8.37
N GLU A 104 38.92 -13.66 7.04
CA GLU A 104 39.98 -14.40 6.33
C GLU A 104 41.40 -13.95 6.72
N ALA A 105 41.55 -12.70 7.18
CA ALA A 105 42.82 -12.13 7.61
C ALA A 105 43.15 -12.41 9.09
N GLY A 106 42.30 -13.14 9.81
CA GLY A 106 42.50 -13.46 11.24
C GLY A 106 42.15 -12.31 12.20
N THR A 107 41.53 -11.24 11.71
CA THR A 107 41.09 -10.10 12.54
C THR A 107 39.60 -10.20 12.90
N PRO A 108 39.13 -9.53 13.96
CA PRO A 108 37.70 -9.39 14.23
C PRO A 108 36.96 -8.72 13.06
N SER A 109 35.81 -9.28 12.68
CA SER A 109 34.89 -8.74 11.68
C SER A 109 33.83 -7.88 12.35
N GLU A 110 33.61 -6.68 11.83
CA GLU A 110 32.36 -5.98 12.06
C GLU A 110 31.24 -6.72 11.31
N THR A 111 30.14 -6.99 11.99
CA THR A 111 28.98 -7.68 11.42
C THR A 111 27.73 -6.91 11.78
N ASP A 112 27.15 -6.25 10.78
CA ASP A 112 25.89 -5.54 10.91
C ASP A 112 24.73 -6.40 10.43
N MET A 113 23.59 -6.28 11.10
CA MET A 113 22.36 -6.97 10.71
C MET A 113 21.22 -5.98 10.53
N PHE A 114 20.47 -6.17 9.46
CA PHE A 114 19.37 -5.31 9.07
C PHE A 114 18.12 -6.12 8.75
N GLU A 115 16.94 -5.61 9.11
CA GLU A 115 15.70 -6.13 8.57
C GLU A 115 15.51 -5.63 7.13
N ARG A 116 15.20 -6.53 6.20
CA ARG A 116 14.83 -6.18 4.83
C ARG A 116 13.68 -7.03 4.36
N GLY A 117 12.71 -6.43 3.68
CA GLY A 117 11.54 -7.15 3.23
C GLY A 117 10.75 -6.42 2.15
N TYR A 118 9.76 -7.10 1.61
CA TYR A 118 8.80 -6.52 0.70
C TYR A 118 7.40 -7.04 1.05
N SER A 119 6.39 -6.23 0.77
CA SER A 119 5.01 -6.70 0.81
C SER A 119 4.22 -6.22 -0.40
N LEU A 120 3.26 -7.05 -0.79
CA LEU A 120 2.34 -6.79 -1.88
C LEU A 120 0.92 -7.09 -1.39
N PHE A 121 0.03 -6.11 -1.44
CA PHE A 121 -1.34 -6.25 -0.96
C PHE A 121 -2.34 -5.80 -2.02
N LEU A 122 -3.45 -6.52 -2.11
CA LEU A 122 -4.64 -6.08 -2.84
C LEU A 122 -5.73 -5.75 -1.82
N THR A 123 -6.11 -4.49 -1.70
CA THR A 123 -7.11 -4.04 -0.73
C THR A 123 -8.37 -3.55 -1.39
N ALA A 124 -9.50 -3.84 -0.73
CA ALA A 124 -10.79 -3.23 -1.00
C ALA A 124 -11.17 -2.39 0.21
N GLY A 125 -11.70 -1.19 -0.03
CA GLY A 125 -12.12 -0.29 1.03
C GLY A 125 -13.25 0.62 0.60
N VAL A 126 -13.85 1.31 1.56
CA VAL A 126 -14.96 2.24 1.31
C VAL A 126 -14.62 3.62 1.84
N VAL A 127 -14.87 4.64 1.04
CA VAL A 127 -14.78 6.05 1.45
C VAL A 127 -16.13 6.46 2.04
N VAL A 128 -16.11 6.89 3.30
CA VAL A 128 -17.28 7.31 4.06
C VAL A 128 -17.25 8.85 4.20
N PRO A 129 -17.88 9.60 3.29
CA PRO A 129 -17.90 11.07 3.32
C PRO A 129 -18.81 11.67 4.41
N LYS A 130 -19.75 10.87 4.93
CA LYS A 130 -20.77 11.27 5.91
C LYS A 130 -21.05 10.11 6.86
N ILE A 131 -21.31 10.40 8.13
CA ILE A 131 -21.78 9.38 9.07
C ILE A 131 -23.27 9.11 8.75
N PRO A 132 -23.68 7.87 8.45
CA PRO A 132 -25.07 7.57 8.10
C PRO A 132 -26.07 7.93 9.20
N LEU A 133 -25.63 7.90 10.46
CA LEU A 133 -26.44 8.10 11.67
C LEU A 133 -26.50 9.56 12.14
N THR A 134 -25.79 10.49 11.51
CA THR A 134 -25.71 11.88 11.98
C THR A 134 -25.56 12.83 10.79
N LYS A 135 -26.25 13.98 10.77
CA LYS A 135 -26.14 14.99 9.69
C LYS A 135 -24.75 15.67 9.60
N ILE A 136 -23.74 15.17 10.30
CA ILE A 136 -22.37 15.70 10.31
C ILE A 136 -21.70 15.32 8.99
N LYS A 137 -21.33 16.34 8.21
CA LYS A 137 -20.45 16.19 7.05
C LYS A 137 -19.00 16.15 7.54
N LEU A 138 -18.31 15.04 7.28
CA LEU A 138 -16.88 14.86 7.60
C LEU A 138 -15.96 15.28 6.45
N SER A 139 -16.56 15.77 5.37
CA SER A 139 -15.87 16.03 4.12
C SER A 139 -16.46 17.23 3.40
N LEU A 140 -15.59 17.96 2.70
CA LEU A 140 -15.90 19.05 1.81
C LEU A 140 -16.58 18.57 0.51
N ASN A 141 -16.49 17.27 0.17
CA ASN A 141 -17.11 16.70 -1.03
C ASN A 141 -17.49 15.21 -0.91
N PRO A 142 -18.31 14.67 -1.83
CA PRO A 142 -18.71 13.27 -1.81
C PRO A 142 -17.56 12.26 -2.03
N ASN A 143 -16.38 12.73 -2.44
CA ASN A 143 -15.23 11.93 -2.83
C ASN A 143 -14.17 11.77 -1.72
N SER A 144 -14.23 12.61 -0.69
CA SER A 144 -13.30 12.62 0.45
C SER A 144 -14.01 12.12 1.70
N GLY A 145 -13.25 11.62 2.68
CA GLY A 145 -13.81 11.13 3.94
C GLY A 145 -12.91 10.10 4.61
N PHE A 146 -13.40 9.51 5.71
CA PHE A 146 -12.71 8.39 6.31
C PHE A 146 -12.75 7.18 5.40
N VAL A 147 -11.71 6.37 5.50
CA VAL A 147 -11.50 5.19 4.68
C VAL A 147 -11.18 4.04 5.60
N PHE A 148 -11.94 2.97 5.44
CA PHE A 148 -11.59 1.67 5.98
C PHE A 148 -11.28 0.75 4.80
N SER A 149 -10.14 0.08 4.84
CA SER A 149 -9.76 -0.91 3.82
C SER A 149 -9.19 -2.17 4.45
N ILE A 150 -9.52 -3.30 3.84
CA ILE A 150 -9.01 -4.61 4.21
C ILE A 150 -8.59 -5.35 2.95
N GLY A 151 -7.60 -6.23 3.05
CA GLY A 151 -7.31 -7.14 1.95
C GLY A 151 -6.16 -8.11 2.20
N PRO A 152 -6.12 -9.19 1.40
CA PRO A 152 -5.03 -10.16 1.45
C PRO A 152 -3.79 -9.62 0.74
N GLY A 153 -2.67 -10.27 1.02
CA GLY A 153 -1.42 -10.03 0.34
C GLY A 153 -0.35 -11.04 0.71
N PHE A 154 0.87 -10.68 0.38
CA PHE A 154 2.06 -11.46 0.64
C PHE A 154 3.08 -10.58 1.34
N LEU A 155 3.66 -11.11 2.42
CA LEU A 155 4.72 -10.45 3.18
C LEU A 155 5.94 -11.35 3.14
N GLN A 156 7.09 -10.78 2.83
CA GLN A 156 8.38 -11.43 2.91
C GLN A 156 9.37 -10.52 3.63
N HIS A 157 10.09 -11.06 4.59
CA HIS A 157 11.17 -10.35 5.29
C HIS A 157 12.33 -11.30 5.58
N LYS A 158 13.51 -10.72 5.76
CA LYS A 158 14.76 -11.44 6.03
C LYS A 158 15.74 -10.57 6.80
N ILE A 159 16.72 -11.22 7.40
CA ILE A 159 17.89 -10.59 8.00
C ILE A 159 18.95 -10.41 6.90
N ARG A 160 19.27 -9.16 6.58
CA ARG A 160 20.40 -8.82 5.73
C ARG A 160 21.61 -8.61 6.63
N ILE A 161 22.54 -9.56 6.56
CA ILE A 161 23.83 -9.53 7.27
C ILE A 161 24.91 -8.88 6.38
N GLU A 162 25.62 -7.88 6.86
CA GLU A 162 26.76 -7.26 6.19
C GLU A 162 28.01 -7.52 7.04
N SER A 163 28.97 -8.25 6.47
CA SER A 163 30.15 -8.75 7.19
C SER A 163 31.25 -9.10 6.19
N ASP A 164 32.51 -8.93 6.61
CA ASP A 164 33.71 -9.31 5.85
C ASP A 164 34.19 -10.73 6.18
N ALA A 165 33.52 -11.41 7.11
CA ALA A 165 33.83 -12.79 7.46
C ALA A 165 33.48 -13.76 6.30
N ALA A 166 34.42 -14.63 5.92
CA ALA A 166 34.23 -15.69 4.93
C ALA A 166 32.91 -16.47 5.07
N PRO A 167 32.51 -16.95 6.27
CA PRO A 167 31.28 -17.74 6.42
C PRO A 167 30.00 -16.93 6.17
N LEU A 168 30.06 -15.59 6.17
CA LEU A 168 28.92 -14.70 5.96
C LEU A 168 28.94 -14.04 4.57
N ARG A 169 29.85 -14.47 3.69
CA ARG A 169 30.01 -13.93 2.34
C ARG A 169 29.34 -14.79 1.28
N GLY A 170 28.76 -14.13 0.27
CA GLY A 170 28.24 -14.80 -0.92
C GLY A 170 27.12 -15.81 -0.63
N ALA A 171 27.26 -17.03 -1.15
CA ALA A 171 26.24 -18.07 -1.03
C ALA A 171 26.09 -18.62 0.41
N TYR A 172 27.13 -18.53 1.24
CA TYR A 172 27.13 -19.05 2.62
C TYR A 172 26.21 -18.27 3.57
N LYS A 173 25.79 -17.07 3.17
CA LYS A 173 24.80 -16.26 3.90
C LYS A 173 23.40 -16.89 3.91
N LYS A 174 23.09 -17.75 2.93
CA LYS A 174 21.77 -18.39 2.84
C LYS A 174 21.57 -19.31 4.04
N GLY A 175 20.46 -19.16 4.75
CA GLY A 175 20.16 -19.90 5.98
C GLY A 175 20.34 -19.05 7.23
N TYR A 176 21.41 -18.24 7.29
CA TYR A 176 21.57 -17.21 8.33
C TYR A 176 20.66 -16.00 8.09
N ASP A 177 20.20 -15.80 6.85
CA ASP A 177 19.29 -14.69 6.51
C ASP A 177 17.85 -14.89 7.01
N ARG A 178 17.51 -16.06 7.60
CA ARG A 178 16.21 -16.37 8.23
C ARG A 178 15.01 -15.88 7.41
N LEU A 179 15.08 -16.04 6.09
CA LEU A 179 14.04 -15.59 5.17
C LEU A 179 12.70 -16.22 5.54
N SER A 180 11.72 -15.38 5.82
CA SER A 180 10.36 -15.78 6.18
C SER A 180 9.38 -15.09 5.24
N ASN A 181 8.42 -15.84 4.72
CA ASN A 181 7.37 -15.29 3.88
C ASN A 181 6.05 -16.04 4.05
N GLY A 182 4.97 -15.41 3.63
CA GLY A 182 3.65 -16.00 3.76
C GLY A 182 2.53 -15.07 3.33
N ILE A 183 1.33 -15.63 3.38
CA ILE A 183 0.09 -14.87 3.20
C ILE A 183 -0.07 -13.92 4.38
N ALA A 184 -0.46 -12.69 4.09
CA ALA A 184 -0.72 -11.67 5.08
C ALA A 184 -2.09 -11.01 4.82
N ILE A 185 -2.65 -10.44 5.88
CA ILE A 185 -3.86 -9.59 5.81
C ILE A 185 -3.45 -8.19 6.23
N MET A 186 -3.93 -7.18 5.51
CA MET A 186 -3.75 -5.78 5.87
C MET A 186 -5.10 -5.16 6.15
N GLU A 187 -5.20 -4.52 7.31
CA GLU A 187 -6.33 -3.69 7.72
C GLU A 187 -5.83 -2.25 7.88
N SER A 188 -6.63 -1.28 7.43
CA SER A 188 -6.25 0.12 7.47
C SER A 188 -7.44 1.02 7.70
N PHE A 189 -7.21 2.06 8.51
CA PHE A 189 -8.15 3.14 8.73
C PHE A 189 -7.41 4.48 8.50
N GLY A 190 -8.01 5.39 7.76
CA GLY A 190 -7.39 6.66 7.43
C GLY A 190 -8.38 7.67 6.87
N TYR A 191 -7.87 8.79 6.33
CA TYR A 191 -8.68 9.83 5.69
C TYR A 191 -8.18 10.07 4.26
N LEU A 192 -9.09 10.03 3.30
CA LEU A 192 -8.82 10.37 1.91
C LEU A 192 -9.33 11.78 1.63
N PHE A 193 -8.45 12.65 1.18
CA PHE A 193 -8.80 13.97 0.66
C PHE A 193 -8.63 14.02 -0.85
N LEU A 194 -9.71 14.32 -1.57
CA LEU A 194 -9.75 14.58 -3.00
C LEU A 194 -10.24 16.01 -3.21
N SER A 195 -9.52 16.79 -4.01
CA SER A 195 -9.86 18.19 -4.27
C SER A 195 -11.20 18.35 -5.02
N ASN A 196 -11.76 19.55 -4.93
CA ASN A 196 -12.99 19.98 -5.60
C ASN A 196 -12.77 20.60 -6.98
N LYS A 197 -11.52 20.61 -7.45
CA LYS A 197 -11.09 21.19 -8.72
C LYS A 197 -10.47 20.10 -9.56
#